data_AF-A0A3P7IZP1-F1
#
_entry.id   AF-A0A3P7IZP1-F1
#
_cell.length_a   1.000
_cell.length_b   1.000
_cell.length_c   1.000
_cell.angle_alpha   90.00
_cell.angle_beta   90.00
_cell.angle_gamma   90.00
#
_symmetry.space_group_name_H-M   'P 1'
#
loop_
_entity.id
_entity.type
_entity.pdbx_description
1 polymer ?
#
loop_
_entity_poly.entity_id
_entity_poly.type
_entity_poly.pdbx_seq_one_letter_code
_entity_poly.pdbx_strand_id
1 'polypeptide(L)'
;MMGNVMGIPLRWMSEEMLQKYLMEPLKKAGLDMVSDKRIGNITCPILMMHAENDHVIPVALARKLKDAAVAAGRDVKYVEFESAKNYKHKFIYMAPDLSSLIP
;
A
#
# COMPACT_ATOMS: atom_id res chain seq x y z
N MET A 1 -16.77 -12.87 -14.84
CA MET A 1 -17.33 -13.66 -13.71
C MET A 1 -16.15 -13.97 -12.78
N MET A 2 -16.08 -13.65 -11.50
CA MET A 2 -17.00 -13.11 -10.49
C MET A 2 -16.40 -11.81 -9.91
N GLY A 3 -17.21 -10.74 -9.83
CA GLY A 3 -16.90 -9.65 -8.91
C GLY A 3 -17.12 -10.14 -7.48
N ASN A 4 -16.20 -9.85 -6.57
CA ASN A 4 -16.30 -10.21 -5.15
C ASN A 4 -17.65 -9.73 -4.58
N VAL A 5 -18.52 -10.70 -4.23
CA VAL A 5 -19.86 -10.50 -3.66
C VAL A 5 -19.82 -10.32 -2.13
N MET A 6 -18.65 -10.30 -1.50
CA MET A 6 -18.49 -9.94 -0.09
C MET A 6 -18.20 -8.45 0.05
N GLY A 7 -19.20 -7.63 -0.30
CA GLY A 7 -19.13 -6.18 -0.23
C GLY A 7 -18.88 -5.71 1.20
N ILE A 8 -17.73 -5.08 1.41
CA ILE A 8 -17.40 -4.30 2.60
C ILE A 8 -18.61 -3.38 2.91
N PRO A 9 -19.09 -3.27 4.16
CA PRO A 9 -20.27 -2.49 4.55
C PRO A 9 -20.12 -0.97 4.37
N LEU A 10 -19.15 -0.51 3.59
CA LEU A 10 -18.93 0.90 3.27
C LEU A 10 -19.41 1.25 1.85
N ARG A 11 -19.65 0.27 0.98
CA ARG A 11 -19.99 0.53 -0.43
C ARG A 11 -21.36 1.19 -0.64
N TRP A 12 -22.25 1.08 0.34
CA TRP A 12 -23.56 1.77 0.35
C TRP A 12 -23.48 3.19 0.94
N MET A 13 -22.34 3.58 1.53
CA MET A 13 -22.20 4.91 2.11
C MET A 13 -21.90 5.94 1.01
N SER A 14 -22.57 7.09 1.05
CA SER A 14 -22.16 8.25 0.24
C SER A 14 -20.79 8.74 0.67
N GLU A 15 -20.09 9.47 -0.21
CA GLU A 15 -18.80 10.08 0.14
C GLU A 15 -18.91 10.98 1.37
N GLU A 16 -20.02 11.71 1.52
CA GLU A 16 -20.29 12.56 2.68
C GLU A 16 -20.39 11.76 3.97
N MET A 17 -21.10 10.62 3.95
CA MET A 17 -21.18 9.74 5.11
C MET A 17 -19.83 9.10 5.43
N LEU A 18 -19.06 8.71 4.41
CA LEU A 18 -17.70 8.19 4.59
C LEU A 18 -16.80 9.25 5.23
N GLN A 19 -16.86 10.50 4.75
CA GLN A 19 -16.09 11.59 5.34
C GLN A 19 -16.49 11.83 6.79
N LYS A 20 -17.79 12.01 7.06
CA LYS A 20 -18.31 12.36 8.38
C LYS A 20 -18.12 11.25 9.42
N TYR A 21 -18.42 10.00 9.07
CA TYR A 21 -18.49 8.92 10.05
C TYR A 21 -17.22 8.07 10.10
N LEU A 22 -16.34 8.13 9.09
CA LEU A 22 -15.09 7.37 9.08
C LEU A 22 -13.87 8.30 9.05
N MET A 23 -13.74 9.15 8.03
CA MET A 23 -12.49 9.91 7.83
C MET A 23 -12.27 11.00 8.89
N GLU A 24 -13.29 11.76 9.26
CA GLU A 24 -13.19 12.82 10.26
C GLU A 24 -12.78 12.30 11.65
N PRO A 25 -13.41 11.24 12.20
CA PRO A 25 -12.94 10.65 13.45
C PRO A 25 -11.48 10.17 13.39
N LEU A 26 -11.08 9.52 12.30
CA LEU A 26 -9.69 9.06 12.11
C LEU A 26 -8.72 10.25 12.09
N LYS A 27 -9.03 11.31 11.34
CA LYS A 27 -8.24 12.56 11.32
C LYS A 27 -8.14 13.19 12.71
N LYS A 28 -9.26 13.27 13.45
CA LYS A 28 -9.27 13.79 14.83
C LYS A 28 -8.40 12.96 15.78
N ALA A 29 -8.25 11.66 15.51
CA ALA A 29 -7.34 10.77 16.22
C ALA A 29 -5.89 10.82 15.70
N GLY A 30 -5.55 11.69 14.73
CA GLY A 30 -4.22 11.79 14.12
C GLY A 30 -3.90 10.72 13.07
N LEU A 31 -4.88 9.90 12.69
CA LEU A 31 -4.77 8.83 11.69
C LEU A 31 -5.01 9.38 10.28
N ASP A 32 -4.17 10.33 9.88
CA ASP A 32 -4.20 10.85 8.51
C ASP A 32 -3.59 9.86 7.52
N MET A 33 -4.32 9.56 6.46
CA MET A 33 -3.90 8.67 5.37
C MET A 33 -3.01 9.41 4.35
N VAL A 34 -1.88 9.95 4.81
CA VAL A 34 -0.97 10.82 4.03
C VAL A 34 0.46 10.27 3.96
N SER A 35 0.60 8.95 3.82
CA SER A 35 1.89 8.26 3.75
C SER A 35 2.78 8.78 2.62
N ASP A 36 2.19 9.20 1.50
CA ASP A 36 2.87 9.82 0.36
C ASP A 36 3.58 11.14 0.74
N LYS A 37 3.08 11.88 1.75
CA LYS A 37 3.78 13.05 2.29
C LYS A 37 4.78 12.67 3.37
N ARG A 38 4.40 11.75 4.27
CA ARG A 38 5.22 11.38 5.45
C ARG A 38 6.50 10.64 5.06
N ILE A 39 6.52 9.93 3.94
CA ILE A 39 7.70 9.18 3.49
C ILE A 39 8.92 10.07 3.23
N GLY A 40 8.72 11.36 2.91
CA GLY A 40 9.82 12.32 2.74
C GLY A 40 10.61 12.59 4.02
N ASN A 41 10.04 12.30 5.20
CA ASN A 41 10.71 12.48 6.49
C ASN A 41 11.55 11.27 6.90
N ILE A 42 11.52 10.17 6.15
CA ILE A 42 12.32 8.98 6.44
C ILE A 42 13.78 9.27 6.10
N THR A 43 14.68 8.97 7.04
CA THR A 43 16.10 9.28 6.97
C THR A 43 17.00 8.08 6.69
N CYS A 44 16.45 6.86 6.73
CA CYS A 44 17.16 5.63 6.40
C CYS A 44 16.80 5.13 4.98
N PRO A 45 17.63 4.25 4.39
CA PRO A 45 17.28 3.54 3.17
C PRO A 45 15.97 2.75 3.31
N ILE A 46 15.15 2.76 2.26
CA ILE A 46 13.82 2.16 2.26
C ILE A 46 13.78 0.99 1.29
N LEU A 47 13.56 -0.22 1.79
CA LEU A 47 13.16 -1.37 0.97
C LEU A 47 11.63 -1.45 0.93
N MET A 48 11.07 -1.29 -0.26
CA MET A 48 9.64 -1.43 -0.53
C MET A 48 9.39 -2.70 -1.33
N MET A 49 8.42 -3.51 -0.91
CA MET A 49 8.04 -4.75 -1.58
C MET A 49 6.53 -4.79 -1.79
N HIS A 50 6.07 -5.20 -2.97
CA HIS A 50 4.65 -5.41 -3.25
C HIS A 50 4.44 -6.55 -4.23
N ALA A 51 3.33 -7.29 -4.10
CA ALA A 51 2.93 -8.29 -5.08
C ALA A 51 1.97 -7.66 -6.08
N GLU A 52 2.24 -7.81 -7.37
CA GLU A 52 1.37 -7.26 -8.44
C GLU A 52 -0.07 -7.78 -8.29
N ASN A 53 -0.24 -9.03 -7.88
CA ASN A 53 -1.53 -9.68 -7.67
C ASN A 53 -2.10 -9.55 -6.25
N ASP A 54 -1.70 -8.53 -5.48
CA ASP A 54 -2.35 -8.19 -4.22
C ASP A 54 -3.83 -7.80 -4.45
N HIS A 55 -4.73 -8.63 -3.93
CA HIS A 55 -6.18 -8.49 -4.08
C HIS A 55 -6.83 -7.69 -2.93
N VAL A 56 -6.06 -7.30 -1.92
CA VAL A 56 -6.49 -6.49 -0.78
C VAL A 56 -6.07 -5.04 -1.00
N ILE A 57 -4.80 -4.82 -1.33
CA ILE A 57 -4.22 -3.48 -1.56
C ILE A 57 -3.72 -3.37 -3.00
N PRO A 58 -4.34 -2.54 -3.84
CA PRO A 58 -3.92 -2.39 -5.23
C PRO A 58 -2.45 -1.96 -5.37
N VAL A 59 -1.70 -2.60 -6.26
CA VAL A 59 -0.29 -2.30 -6.56
C VAL A 59 -0.05 -0.83 -6.95
N ALA A 60 -1.06 -0.18 -7.54
CA ALA A 60 -1.01 1.25 -7.86
C ALA A 60 -0.72 2.14 -6.65
N LEU A 61 -1.16 1.76 -5.44
CA LEU A 61 -0.88 2.52 -4.22
C LEU A 61 0.58 2.39 -3.78
N ALA A 62 1.19 1.21 -3.94
CA ALA A 62 2.61 1.00 -3.67
C ALA A 62 3.49 1.78 -4.65
N ARG A 63 3.13 1.77 -5.95
CA ARG A 63 3.80 2.57 -6.99
C ARG A 63 3.70 4.07 -6.68
N LYS A 64 2.51 4.57 -6.31
CA LYS A 64 2.32 5.97 -5.89
C LYS A 64 3.20 6.36 -4.71
N LEU A 65 3.29 5.50 -3.69
CA LEU A 65 4.13 5.75 -2.53
C LEU A 65 5.63 5.77 -2.89
N LYS A 66 6.06 4.86 -3.78
CA LYS A 66 7.42 4.82 -4.33
C LYS A 66 7.74 6.12 -5.07
N ASP A 67 6.83 6.59 -5.93
CA ASP A 67 7.01 7.82 -6.70
C ASP A 67 7.17 9.03 -5.76
N ALA A 68 6.35 9.11 -4.71
CA ALA A 68 6.46 10.17 -3.71
C ALA A 68 7.79 10.13 -2.94
N ALA A 69 8.28 8.94 -2.59
CA ALA A 69 9.57 8.77 -1.92
C ALA A 69 10.76 9.19 -2.80
N VAL A 70 10.75 8.78 -4.08
CA VAL A 70 11.75 9.19 -5.07
C VAL A 70 11.71 10.69 -5.29
N ALA A 71 10.52 11.28 -5.43
CA ALA A 71 10.36 12.73 -5.58
C ALA A 71 10.86 13.52 -4.37
N ALA A 72 10.80 12.95 -3.16
CA ALA A 72 11.38 13.51 -1.94
C ALA A 72 12.89 13.24 -1.77
N GLY A 73 13.55 12.68 -2.78
CA GLY A 73 14.98 12.37 -2.77
C GLY A 73 15.37 11.33 -1.72
N ARG A 74 14.48 10.38 -1.41
CA ARG A 74 14.79 9.27 -0.49
C ARG A 74 15.55 8.16 -1.22
N ASP A 75 16.40 7.45 -0.48
CA ASP A 75 17.02 6.22 -0.96
C ASP A 75 16.02 5.06 -0.90
N VAL A 76 15.56 4.59 -2.05
CA VAL A 76 14.45 3.63 -2.17
C VAL A 76 14.81 2.50 -3.12
N LYS A 77 14.79 1.27 -2.61
CA LYS A 77 14.76 0.05 -3.40
C LYS A 77 13.34 -0.47 -3.47
N TYR A 78 12.76 -0.53 -4.66
CA TYR A 78 11.41 -1.06 -4.89
C TYR A 78 11.47 -2.40 -5.62
N VAL A 79 10.84 -3.41 -5.04
CA VAL A 79 10.73 -4.76 -5.61
C VAL A 79 9.26 -5.09 -5.78
N GLU A 80 8.84 -5.18 -7.03
CA GLU A 80 7.50 -5.66 -7.38
C GLU A 80 7.60 -7.12 -7.80
N PHE A 81 6.83 -7.98 -7.15
CA PHE A 81 6.76 -9.40 -7.48
C PHE A 81 5.66 -9.64 -8.52
N GLU A 82 6.04 -10.19 -9.67
CA GLU A 82 5.13 -10.52 -10.76
C GLU A 82 3.97 -11.42 -10.29
N SER A 83 2.80 -11.23 -10.90
CA SER A 83 1.59 -11.99 -10.60
C SER A 83 1.78 -13.50 -10.68
N ALA A 84 2.67 -13.98 -11.55
CA ALA A 84 3.00 -15.40 -11.71
C ALA A 84 3.59 -16.04 -10.45
N LYS A 85 4.27 -15.26 -9.60
CA LYS A 85 4.80 -15.73 -8.31
C LYS A 85 3.71 -15.95 -7.26
N ASN A 86 2.49 -15.45 -7.50
CA ASN A 86 1.28 -15.72 -6.71
C ASN A 86 1.35 -15.36 -5.22
N TYR A 87 2.14 -14.35 -4.83
CA TYR A 87 2.32 -14.00 -3.42
C TYR A 87 1.15 -13.25 -2.78
N LYS A 88 0.28 -12.61 -3.57
CA LYS A 88 -0.92 -11.91 -3.07
C LYS A 88 -0.56 -10.93 -1.93
N HIS A 89 -1.50 -10.65 -1.05
CA HIS A 89 -1.32 -9.69 0.05
C HIS A 89 -0.31 -10.09 1.13
N LYS A 90 -0.02 -11.40 1.29
CA LYS A 90 0.66 -11.88 2.50
C LYS A 90 1.75 -12.92 2.32
N PHE A 91 2.05 -13.39 1.10
CA PHE A 91 2.98 -14.52 0.91
C PHE A 91 4.34 -14.10 0.32
N ILE A 92 4.68 -12.81 0.29
CA ILE A 92 6.02 -12.35 -0.14
C ILE A 92 7.14 -12.99 0.72
N TYR A 93 6.87 -13.30 1.99
CA TYR A 93 7.84 -13.99 2.86
C TYR A 93 8.26 -15.37 2.36
N MET A 94 7.50 -15.97 1.43
CA MET A 94 7.81 -17.25 0.80
C MET A 94 8.75 -17.11 -0.41
N ALA A 95 9.15 -15.89 -0.77
CA ALA A 95 10.02 -15.66 -1.91
C ALA A 95 11.42 -16.25 -1.63
N PRO A 96 11.93 -17.18 -2.46
CA PRO A 96 13.21 -17.85 -2.22
C PRO A 96 14.39 -16.86 -2.31
N ASP A 97 14.22 -15.80 -3.09
CA ASP A 97 15.15 -14.70 -3.29
C ASP A 97 15.06 -13.61 -2.22
N LEU A 98 14.14 -13.71 -1.24
CA LEU A 98 13.90 -12.65 -0.26
C LEU A 98 15.16 -12.26 0.54
N SER A 99 15.96 -13.25 0.94
CA SER A 99 17.20 -13.00 1.69
C SER A 99 18.22 -12.18 0.90
N SER A 100 18.22 -12.28 -0.44
CA SER A 100 19.10 -11.50 -1.32
C SER A 100 18.64 -10.04 -1.51
N LEU A 101 17.42 -9.71 -1.08
CA LEU A 101 16.87 -8.37 -1.23
C LEU A 101 17.27 -7.43 -0.10
N ILE A 102 17.59 -7.98 1.08
CA ILE A 102 18.02 -7.24 2.26
C ILE A 102 19.49 -6.83 2.07
N PRO A 103 19.82 -5.53 2.18
CA PRO A 103 21.20 -5.03 2.09
C PRO A 103 22.12 -5.58 3.18
#